data_AF-F4H5Y6-F1
#
_entry.id   AF-F4H5Y6-F1
#
_cell.length_a   1.000
_cell.length_b   1.000
_cell.length_c   1.000
_cell.angle_alpha   90.00
_cell.angle_beta   90.00
_cell.angle_gamma   90.00
#
_symmetry.space_group_name_H-M   'P 1'
#
loop_
_entity.id
_entity.type
_entity.pdbx_description
1 polymer ?
#
loop_
_entity_poly.entity_id
_entity_poly.type
_entity_poly.pdbx_seq_one_letter_code
_entity_poly.pdbx_strand_id
1 'polypeptide(L)'
;MRVLGINAVFHDSSAALVVDGQVVAAAEEERFSRRKHGKRPVPFAAWELPDQAARWCLVHAGLRPQDLDAVAYGFDPALAKAAEDMGLDDPWDHLRIMYAERAPGFLASVLPGLDPGRVRFVAHHVAHAASAGLQAGFPSSAVMALDGRGERASALLGRYDGGRLETVATQDLPHSLGLVYESLTEHLGFLRSSDEYKVMALASYGRPRFLDELRGLLRVTGDGGYVAVPPDWSRWAPPRVDDGTWDGAHADLACSVQARLEEVLVELATWLRQETGESRLTMAGGIALNCVANSRIWREAGFDEVWVQPASGDSGTALGAALQVAADAGDTIAPMTTAALGRGWSDDELAGWLRAAHVPFETPEDLPRQVAAALAQDAVVAWFDGRAEFGPRALGQRSLLAHPGVAENLERLNDVKGREQFRPVAPMVLAEDAAEIFSDGPLPSPYMLFVHRVAEQWRDRVPAVVHVDGTARIQTVDADAQPRLAATLRAFRDLTGLPVVVNTSLNTAGRPMVDDPRDALELFGSAPVDVLVVGPHLVRRASLFAAPRLRAGERVPS
;
A
#
# COMPACT_ATOMS: atom_id res chain seq x y z
N MET A 1 -4.60 3.68 -26.80
CA MET A 1 -6.00 3.63 -26.30
C MET A 1 -6.15 4.47 -25.03
N ARG A 2 -7.35 5.00 -24.75
CA ARG A 2 -7.73 5.66 -23.49
C ARG A 2 -8.62 4.75 -22.67
N VAL A 3 -8.06 4.11 -21.65
CA VAL A 3 -8.73 3.08 -20.86
C VAL A 3 -8.82 3.51 -19.41
N LEU A 4 -10.05 3.61 -18.89
CA LEU A 4 -10.30 3.83 -17.46
C LEU A 4 -10.53 2.47 -16.78
N GLY A 5 -9.63 2.10 -15.88
CA GLY A 5 -9.73 0.94 -15.02
C GLY A 5 -10.51 1.22 -13.75
N ILE A 6 -11.28 0.23 -13.28
CA ILE A 6 -12.17 0.30 -12.13
C ILE A 6 -12.02 -0.95 -11.27
N ASN A 7 -11.84 -0.75 -9.97
CA ASN A 7 -12.07 -1.75 -8.94
C ASN A 7 -13.22 -1.31 -8.02
N ALA A 8 -14.17 -2.22 -7.76
CA ALA A 8 -15.33 -1.93 -6.92
C ALA A 8 -16.00 -3.15 -6.25
N VAL A 9 -15.52 -4.38 -6.42
CA VAL A 9 -16.32 -5.58 -6.02
C VAL A 9 -16.13 -5.99 -4.56
N PHE A 10 -14.90 -5.98 -4.04
CA PHE A 10 -14.59 -6.38 -2.66
C PHE A 10 -14.30 -5.16 -1.78
N HIS A 11 -13.05 -4.76 -1.63
CA HIS A 11 -12.64 -3.53 -0.92
C HIS A 11 -11.68 -2.71 -1.80
N ASP A 12 -11.10 -1.64 -1.24
CA ASP A 12 -10.10 -0.79 -1.89
C ASP A 12 -10.53 -0.29 -3.28
N SER A 13 -11.77 0.24 -3.32
CA SER A 13 -12.33 0.82 -4.54
C SER A 13 -11.40 1.90 -5.09
N SER A 14 -11.12 1.83 -6.39
CA SER A 14 -10.10 2.67 -7.01
C SER A 14 -10.33 2.81 -8.51
N ALA A 15 -9.71 3.83 -9.09
CA ALA A 15 -9.71 4.06 -10.53
C ALA A 15 -8.30 4.37 -11.02
N ALA A 16 -8.00 3.96 -12.25
CA ALA A 16 -6.74 4.25 -12.92
C ALA A 16 -6.97 4.54 -14.40
N LEU A 17 -6.25 5.51 -14.95
CA LEU A 17 -6.36 5.92 -16.34
C LEU A 17 -5.06 5.64 -17.08
N VAL A 18 -5.18 4.85 -18.14
CA VAL A 18 -4.11 4.55 -19.09
C VAL A 18 -4.41 5.24 -20.42
N VAL A 19 -3.44 5.96 -20.97
CA VAL A 19 -3.53 6.61 -22.28
C VAL A 19 -2.32 6.21 -23.11
N ASP A 20 -2.56 5.51 -24.21
CA ASP A 20 -1.55 5.07 -25.17
C ASP A 20 -0.40 4.30 -24.49
N GLY A 21 -0.78 3.32 -23.65
CA GLY A 21 0.13 2.51 -22.85
C GLY A 21 0.80 3.23 -21.66
N GLN A 22 0.53 4.52 -21.44
CA GLN A 22 1.08 5.29 -20.31
C GLN A 22 0.07 5.40 -19.17
N VAL A 23 0.52 5.18 -17.93
CA VAL A 23 -0.33 5.47 -16.75
C VAL A 23 -0.32 6.97 -16.49
N VAL A 24 -1.49 7.59 -16.64
CA VAL A 24 -1.66 9.04 -16.46
C VAL A 24 -2.04 9.38 -15.01
N ALA A 25 -2.94 8.59 -14.43
CA ALA A 25 -3.47 8.81 -13.09
C ALA A 25 -3.93 7.49 -12.47
N ALA A 26 -3.79 7.37 -11.15
CA ALA A 26 -4.41 6.29 -10.38
C ALA A 26 -4.67 6.78 -8.95
N ALA A 27 -5.83 6.46 -8.41
CA ALA A 27 -6.17 6.85 -7.05
C ALA A 27 -7.18 5.89 -6.41
N GLU A 28 -7.06 5.73 -5.10
CA GLU A 28 -7.99 4.98 -4.25
C GLU A 28 -9.13 5.90 -3.81
N GLU A 29 -10.36 5.42 -3.84
CA GLU A 29 -11.56 6.19 -3.46
C GLU A 29 -11.49 6.66 -2.00
N GLU A 30 -10.84 5.89 -1.12
CA GLU A 30 -10.65 6.26 0.29
C GLU A 30 -9.92 7.60 0.47
N ARG A 31 -9.07 7.98 -0.48
CA ARG A 31 -8.34 9.26 -0.46
C ARG A 31 -9.30 10.44 -0.60
N PHE A 32 -10.41 10.25 -1.31
CA PHE A 32 -11.45 11.26 -1.54
C PHE A 32 -12.60 11.15 -0.53
N SER A 33 -13.18 9.95 -0.38
CA SER A 33 -14.34 9.70 0.49
C SER A 33 -14.00 9.82 1.98
N ARG A 34 -12.70 9.74 2.32
CA ARG A 34 -12.17 9.72 3.68
C ARG A 34 -12.71 8.53 4.50
N ARG A 35 -13.26 7.52 3.81
CA ARG A 35 -13.67 6.22 4.36
C ARG A 35 -12.60 5.19 4.05
N LYS A 36 -11.97 4.63 5.08
CA LYS A 36 -10.89 3.64 4.92
C LYS A 36 -11.38 2.42 4.13
N HIS A 37 -10.57 1.98 3.17
CA HIS A 37 -10.83 0.95 2.15
C HIS A 37 -12.00 1.29 1.20
N GLY A 38 -12.46 2.54 1.21
CA GLY A 38 -13.74 3.00 0.66
C GLY A 38 -14.94 2.52 1.49
N LYS A 39 -14.92 1.26 1.87
CA LYS A 39 -15.99 0.55 2.56
C LYS A 39 -15.44 -0.40 3.60
N ARG A 40 -16.26 -0.72 4.60
CA ARG A 40 -15.91 -1.74 5.58
C ARG A 40 -15.83 -3.13 4.91
N PRO A 41 -14.86 -3.97 5.28
CA PRO A 41 -14.76 -5.35 4.80
C PRO A 41 -15.78 -6.25 5.52
N VAL A 42 -17.05 -6.02 5.23
CA VAL A 42 -18.16 -6.91 5.64
C VAL A 42 -18.47 -7.88 4.50
N PRO A 43 -19.17 -9.00 4.75
CA PRO A 43 -19.47 -9.99 3.72
C PRO A 43 -19.98 -9.38 2.42
N PHE A 44 -21.12 -8.67 2.39
CA PHE A 44 -21.49 -7.90 1.20
C PHE A 44 -20.65 -6.63 1.13
N ALA A 45 -19.86 -6.37 0.08
CA ALA A 45 -19.04 -5.15 -0.03
C ALA A 45 -18.99 -4.58 -1.45
N ALA A 46 -20.10 -4.54 -2.20
CA ALA A 46 -20.09 -4.04 -3.59
C ALA A 46 -20.65 -2.61 -3.78
N TRP A 47 -21.05 -1.93 -2.69
CA TRP A 47 -21.88 -0.72 -2.79
C TRP A 47 -21.12 0.59 -3.05
N GLU A 48 -19.81 0.61 -2.83
CA GLU A 48 -18.97 1.79 -3.08
C GLU A 48 -18.29 1.66 -4.44
N LEU A 49 -18.63 2.57 -5.35
CA LEU A 49 -17.94 2.77 -6.61
C LEU A 49 -16.88 3.87 -6.44
N PRO A 50 -15.78 3.82 -7.22
CA PRO A 50 -14.73 4.82 -7.17
C PRO A 50 -15.11 6.07 -7.99
N ASP A 51 -16.25 6.71 -7.70
CA ASP A 51 -16.76 7.79 -8.54
C ASP A 51 -15.96 9.08 -8.43
N GLN A 52 -15.41 9.41 -7.26
CA GLN A 52 -14.56 10.59 -7.10
C GLN A 52 -13.19 10.35 -7.72
N ALA A 53 -12.58 9.18 -7.49
CA ALA A 53 -11.31 8.80 -8.08
C ALA A 53 -11.39 8.74 -9.61
N ALA A 54 -12.45 8.13 -10.17
CA ALA A 54 -12.66 8.05 -11.61
C ALA A 54 -12.85 9.43 -12.25
N ARG A 55 -13.72 10.28 -11.67
CA ARG A 55 -13.92 11.65 -12.17
C ARG A 55 -12.63 12.45 -12.10
N TRP A 56 -11.87 12.32 -11.02
CA TRP A 56 -10.59 13.01 -10.88
C TRP A 56 -9.59 12.56 -11.96
N CYS A 57 -9.45 11.26 -12.21
CA CYS A 57 -8.56 10.74 -13.26
C CYS A 57 -8.88 11.36 -14.64
N LEU A 58 -10.18 11.44 -14.98
CA LEU A 58 -10.63 12.03 -16.25
C LEU A 58 -10.35 13.54 -16.31
N VAL A 59 -10.68 14.28 -15.25
CA VAL A 59 -10.43 15.73 -15.17
C VAL A 59 -8.94 16.03 -15.26
N HIS A 60 -8.09 15.26 -14.56
CA HIS A 60 -6.64 15.41 -14.60
C HIS A 60 -6.08 15.24 -16.01
N ALA A 61 -6.63 14.33 -16.81
CA ALA A 61 -6.23 14.10 -18.19
C ALA A 61 -6.93 15.01 -19.21
N GLY A 62 -7.84 15.90 -18.77
CA GLY A 62 -8.64 16.73 -19.67
C GLY A 62 -9.63 15.93 -20.54
N LEU A 63 -10.05 14.76 -20.08
CA LEU A 63 -10.96 13.86 -20.80
C LEU A 63 -12.37 13.92 -20.21
N ARG A 64 -13.36 13.64 -21.06
CA ARG A 64 -14.75 13.39 -20.65
C ARG A 64 -15.03 11.88 -20.76
N PRO A 65 -16.06 11.36 -20.07
CA PRO A 65 -16.39 9.93 -20.15
C PRO A 65 -16.60 9.40 -21.58
N GLN A 66 -17.18 10.21 -22.48
CA GLN A 66 -17.37 9.86 -23.89
C GLN A 66 -16.08 9.79 -24.73
N ASP A 67 -14.97 10.33 -24.22
CA ASP A 67 -13.68 10.33 -24.90
C ASP A 67 -12.87 9.04 -24.63
N LEU A 68 -13.33 8.18 -23.70
CA LEU A 68 -12.72 6.89 -23.36
C LEU A 68 -12.98 5.83 -24.43
N ASP A 69 -11.96 5.10 -24.83
CA ASP A 69 -12.13 3.99 -25.78
C ASP A 69 -12.71 2.74 -25.10
N ALA A 70 -12.37 2.54 -23.82
CA ALA A 70 -12.89 1.45 -22.99
C ALA A 70 -12.90 1.81 -21.49
N VAL A 71 -13.72 1.09 -20.73
CA VAL A 71 -13.66 1.05 -19.27
C VAL A 71 -13.39 -0.40 -18.85
N ALA A 72 -12.27 -0.65 -18.18
CA ALA A 72 -11.88 -1.99 -17.74
C ALA A 72 -12.31 -2.21 -16.28
N TYR A 73 -13.07 -3.26 -16.02
CA TYR A 73 -13.57 -3.59 -14.68
C TYR A 73 -12.86 -4.85 -14.17
N GLY A 74 -12.11 -4.74 -13.07
CA GLY A 74 -11.19 -5.77 -12.55
C GLY A 74 -11.86 -6.97 -11.85
N PHE A 75 -12.96 -7.44 -12.39
CA PHE A 75 -13.67 -8.65 -11.97
C PHE A 75 -14.63 -9.10 -13.07
N ASP A 76 -14.63 -10.38 -13.47
CA ASP A 76 -15.56 -10.90 -14.47
C ASP A 76 -16.68 -11.75 -13.85
N PRO A 77 -17.92 -11.22 -13.74
CA PRO A 77 -19.02 -11.96 -13.16
C PRO A 77 -19.37 -13.26 -13.91
N ALA A 78 -19.01 -13.39 -15.19
CA ALA A 78 -19.27 -14.60 -15.97
C ALA A 78 -18.37 -15.79 -15.55
N LEU A 79 -17.25 -15.53 -14.87
CA LEU A 79 -16.34 -16.56 -14.37
C LEU A 79 -16.65 -16.98 -12.92
N ALA A 80 -17.51 -16.22 -12.24
CA ALA A 80 -17.83 -16.43 -10.83
C ALA A 80 -18.58 -17.75 -10.62
N LYS A 81 -18.22 -18.45 -9.53
CA LYS A 81 -18.97 -19.60 -9.01
C LYS A 81 -19.66 -19.18 -7.72
N ALA A 82 -20.76 -19.85 -7.37
CA ALA A 82 -21.43 -19.59 -6.10
C ALA A 82 -20.51 -19.96 -4.92
N ALA A 83 -20.50 -19.15 -3.87
CA ALA A 83 -19.71 -19.40 -2.65
C ALA A 83 -19.86 -20.82 -2.09
N GLU A 84 -21.08 -21.35 -2.05
CA GLU A 84 -21.36 -22.71 -1.55
C GLU A 84 -20.63 -23.79 -2.38
N ASP A 85 -20.60 -23.66 -3.71
CA ASP A 85 -19.92 -24.58 -4.62
C ASP A 85 -18.39 -24.53 -4.47
N MET A 86 -17.87 -23.43 -3.89
CA MET A 86 -16.47 -23.22 -3.59
C MET A 86 -16.10 -23.58 -2.14
N GLY A 87 -17.06 -24.05 -1.33
CA GLY A 87 -16.85 -24.35 0.08
C GLY A 87 -16.63 -23.11 0.95
N LEU A 88 -17.19 -21.96 0.56
CA LEU A 88 -17.12 -20.70 1.29
C LEU A 88 -18.47 -20.37 1.97
N ASP A 89 -18.41 -19.81 3.16
CA ASP A 89 -19.56 -19.21 3.83
C ASP A 89 -19.64 -17.71 3.51
N ASP A 90 -20.44 -17.37 2.50
CA ASP A 90 -20.69 -15.99 2.09
C ASP A 90 -22.15 -15.82 1.62
N PRO A 91 -23.07 -15.49 2.54
CA PRO A 91 -24.50 -15.46 2.25
C PRO A 91 -24.91 -14.37 1.25
N TRP A 92 -24.02 -13.41 0.96
CA TRP A 92 -24.30 -12.27 0.09
C TRP A 92 -23.56 -12.32 -1.25
N ASP A 93 -22.92 -13.46 -1.56
CA ASP A 93 -22.14 -13.64 -2.78
C ASP A 93 -22.97 -13.39 -4.05
N HIS A 94 -24.20 -13.92 -4.09
CA HIS A 94 -25.13 -13.71 -5.20
C HIS A 94 -25.45 -12.21 -5.44
N LEU A 95 -25.56 -11.40 -4.38
CA LEU A 95 -25.76 -9.96 -4.51
C LEU A 95 -24.50 -9.27 -5.04
N ARG A 96 -23.32 -9.69 -4.58
CA ARG A 96 -22.05 -9.15 -5.08
C ARG A 96 -21.89 -9.40 -6.58
N ILE A 97 -22.17 -10.61 -7.03
CA ILE A 97 -22.12 -10.98 -8.46
C ILE A 97 -23.13 -10.14 -9.25
N MET A 98 -24.37 -10.02 -8.76
CA MET A 98 -25.38 -9.15 -9.40
C MET A 98 -24.91 -7.70 -9.52
N TYR A 99 -24.24 -7.15 -8.49
CA TYR A 99 -23.69 -5.79 -8.56
C TYR A 99 -22.61 -5.67 -9.63
N ALA A 100 -21.71 -6.65 -9.76
CA ALA A 100 -20.70 -6.67 -10.81
C ALA A 100 -21.31 -6.77 -12.21
N GLU A 101 -22.33 -7.62 -12.41
CA GLU A 101 -23.07 -7.71 -13.68
C GLU A 101 -23.72 -6.39 -14.09
N ARG A 102 -24.21 -5.61 -13.10
CA ARG A 102 -24.86 -4.32 -13.31
C ARG A 102 -23.91 -3.13 -13.30
N ALA A 103 -22.62 -3.35 -13.03
CA ALA A 103 -21.59 -2.30 -12.96
C ALA A 103 -21.61 -1.35 -14.17
N PRO A 104 -21.81 -1.79 -15.43
CA PRO A 104 -21.86 -0.86 -16.57
C PRO A 104 -22.93 0.22 -16.45
N GLY A 105 -24.11 -0.12 -15.92
CA GLY A 105 -25.20 0.85 -15.71
C GLY A 105 -24.91 1.80 -14.54
N PHE A 106 -24.33 1.29 -13.46
CA PHE A 106 -23.97 2.13 -12.32
C PHE A 106 -22.84 3.11 -12.68
N LEU A 107 -21.83 2.65 -13.42
CA LEU A 107 -20.73 3.49 -13.92
C LEU A 107 -21.25 4.62 -14.82
N ALA A 108 -22.18 4.34 -15.73
CA ALA A 108 -22.80 5.37 -16.56
C ALA A 108 -23.64 6.39 -15.77
N SER A 109 -24.16 5.99 -14.61
CA SER A 109 -24.88 6.88 -13.70
C SER A 109 -23.94 7.84 -12.98
N VAL A 110 -22.76 7.38 -12.57
CA VAL A 110 -21.76 8.22 -11.87
C VAL A 110 -20.80 8.95 -12.80
N LEU A 111 -20.66 8.52 -14.05
CA LEU A 111 -19.89 9.16 -15.12
C LEU A 111 -20.82 9.53 -16.29
N PRO A 112 -21.57 10.65 -16.20
CA PRO A 112 -22.52 11.05 -17.23
C PRO A 112 -21.85 11.18 -18.60
N GLY A 113 -22.40 10.49 -19.61
CA GLY A 113 -21.86 10.44 -20.96
C GLY A 113 -21.02 9.19 -21.26
N LEU A 114 -20.75 8.34 -20.26
CA LEU A 114 -20.17 7.02 -20.49
C LEU A 114 -21.21 6.11 -21.19
N ASP A 115 -20.79 5.45 -22.27
CA ASP A 115 -21.53 4.36 -22.88
C ASP A 115 -21.28 3.05 -22.10
N PRO A 116 -22.31 2.44 -21.47
CA PRO A 116 -22.17 1.14 -20.78
C PRO A 116 -21.60 0.04 -21.69
N GLY A 117 -21.80 0.11 -23.01
CA GLY A 117 -21.26 -0.84 -23.98
C GLY A 117 -19.74 -0.82 -24.12
N ARG A 118 -19.07 0.20 -23.56
CA ARG A 118 -17.60 0.31 -23.51
C ARG A 118 -16.98 -0.38 -22.29
N VAL A 119 -17.78 -0.89 -21.36
CA VAL A 119 -17.27 -1.64 -20.23
C VAL A 119 -16.78 -3.03 -20.69
N ARG A 120 -15.60 -3.40 -20.23
CA ARG A 120 -14.92 -4.68 -20.48
C ARG A 120 -14.55 -5.27 -19.14
N PHE A 121 -14.99 -6.49 -18.88
CA PHE A 121 -14.60 -7.22 -17.68
C PHE A 121 -13.24 -7.86 -17.90
N VAL A 122 -12.38 -7.77 -16.88
CA VAL A 122 -11.06 -8.41 -16.84
C VAL A 122 -11.05 -9.30 -15.61
N ALA A 123 -10.67 -10.56 -15.79
CA ALA A 123 -10.58 -11.50 -14.67
C ALA A 123 -9.68 -10.94 -13.56
N HIS A 124 -10.10 -11.06 -12.31
CA HIS A 124 -9.52 -10.39 -11.15
C HIS A 124 -8.03 -10.71 -10.98
N HIS A 125 -7.65 -11.98 -11.02
CA HIS A 125 -6.23 -12.37 -10.94
C HIS A 125 -5.41 -12.00 -12.17
N VAL A 126 -6.04 -11.86 -13.34
CA VAL A 126 -5.37 -11.31 -14.54
C VAL A 126 -5.09 -9.83 -14.34
N ALA A 127 -6.04 -9.08 -13.77
CA ALA A 127 -5.83 -7.67 -13.42
C ALA A 127 -4.68 -7.53 -12.41
N HIS A 128 -4.63 -8.33 -11.35
CA HIS A 128 -3.48 -8.35 -10.44
C HIS A 128 -2.17 -8.64 -11.19
N ALA A 129 -2.11 -9.72 -11.98
CA ALA A 129 -0.92 -10.09 -12.73
C ALA A 129 -0.48 -8.98 -13.71
N ALA A 130 -1.41 -8.35 -14.42
CA ALA A 130 -1.15 -7.25 -15.35
C ALA A 130 -0.61 -6.01 -14.65
N SER A 131 -1.10 -5.71 -13.44
CA SER A 131 -0.60 -4.58 -12.65
C SER A 131 0.88 -4.71 -12.31
N ALA A 132 1.42 -5.93 -12.29
CA ALA A 132 2.83 -6.18 -12.02
C ALA A 132 3.65 -6.50 -13.26
N GLY A 133 3.28 -7.56 -14.00
CA GLY A 133 4.05 -8.03 -15.15
C GLY A 133 4.22 -6.99 -16.25
N LEU A 134 3.19 -6.18 -16.52
CA LEU A 134 3.26 -5.14 -17.56
C LEU A 134 3.97 -3.87 -17.08
N GLN A 135 4.08 -3.65 -15.76
CA GLN A 135 4.65 -2.42 -15.19
C GLN A 135 6.10 -2.54 -14.74
N ALA A 136 6.59 -3.75 -14.47
CA ALA A 136 7.96 -3.96 -14.00
C ALA A 136 9.03 -3.54 -15.03
N GLY A 137 8.66 -3.41 -16.30
CA GLY A 137 9.57 -3.03 -17.39
C GLY A 137 10.50 -4.15 -17.86
N PHE A 138 10.22 -5.38 -17.44
CA PHE A 138 10.94 -6.56 -17.92
C PHE A 138 10.39 -7.02 -19.28
N PRO A 139 11.24 -7.42 -20.24
CA PRO A 139 10.77 -7.99 -21.51
C PRO A 139 9.96 -9.29 -21.32
N SER A 140 10.39 -10.10 -20.35
CA SER A 140 9.71 -11.30 -19.87
C SER A 140 9.91 -11.44 -18.37
N SER A 141 8.96 -12.08 -17.69
CA SER A 141 9.06 -12.41 -16.27
C SER A 141 8.06 -13.46 -15.86
N ALA A 142 8.39 -14.25 -14.85
CA ALA A 142 7.38 -14.98 -14.08
C ALA A 142 6.47 -13.98 -13.36
N VAL A 143 5.21 -14.35 -13.14
CA VAL A 143 4.24 -13.54 -12.40
C VAL A 143 3.47 -14.38 -11.39
N MET A 144 3.35 -13.87 -10.16
CA MET A 144 2.53 -14.44 -9.10
C MET A 144 1.51 -13.41 -8.61
N ALA A 145 0.24 -13.66 -8.91
CA ALA A 145 -0.89 -12.92 -8.34
C ALA A 145 -1.52 -13.77 -7.23
N LEU A 146 -1.35 -13.35 -5.97
CA LEU A 146 -1.71 -14.12 -4.78
C LEU A 146 -2.61 -13.29 -3.86
N ASP A 147 -3.86 -13.71 -3.69
CA ASP A 147 -4.87 -12.91 -3.02
C ASP A 147 -5.82 -13.73 -2.13
N GLY A 148 -6.73 -13.04 -1.44
CA GLY A 148 -7.81 -13.68 -0.67
C GLY A 148 -8.73 -14.49 -1.58
N ARG A 149 -9.38 -13.83 -2.54
CA ARG A 149 -10.31 -14.44 -3.50
C ARG A 149 -10.52 -13.55 -4.72
N GLY A 150 -10.72 -14.18 -5.88
CA GLY A 150 -11.26 -13.55 -7.08
C GLY A 150 -12.67 -14.06 -7.36
N GLU A 151 -12.94 -14.39 -8.62
CA GLU A 151 -14.20 -14.98 -9.07
C GLU A 151 -14.40 -16.41 -8.55
N ARG A 152 -13.31 -17.19 -8.57
CA ARG A 152 -13.29 -18.62 -8.20
C ARG A 152 -11.95 -19.15 -7.72
N ALA A 153 -10.90 -18.35 -7.88
CA ALA A 153 -9.52 -18.70 -7.54
C ALA A 153 -9.01 -17.80 -6.42
N SER A 154 -7.91 -18.18 -5.80
CA SER A 154 -7.14 -17.39 -4.82
C SER A 154 -5.75 -17.01 -5.34
N ALA A 155 -5.26 -17.68 -6.39
CA ALA A 155 -3.98 -17.37 -7.01
C ALA A 155 -3.93 -17.66 -8.51
N LEU A 156 -3.09 -16.90 -9.21
CA LEU A 156 -2.66 -17.15 -10.59
C LEU A 156 -1.13 -17.08 -10.64
N LEU A 157 -0.53 -18.14 -11.17
CA LEU A 157 0.90 -18.24 -11.43
C LEU A 157 1.10 -18.37 -12.94
N GLY A 158 1.99 -17.58 -13.50
CA GLY A 158 2.19 -17.55 -14.94
C GLY A 158 3.45 -16.84 -15.36
N ARG A 159 3.48 -16.43 -16.63
CA ARG A 159 4.59 -15.72 -17.27
C ARG A 159 4.05 -14.63 -18.17
N TYR A 160 4.66 -13.45 -18.09
CA TYR A 160 4.51 -12.43 -19.13
C TYR A 160 5.67 -12.52 -20.10
N ASP A 161 5.35 -12.52 -21.40
CA ASP A 161 6.33 -12.52 -22.49
C ASP A 161 5.83 -11.60 -23.60
N GLY A 162 6.54 -10.50 -23.86
CA GLY A 162 6.13 -9.51 -24.86
C GLY A 162 4.73 -8.94 -24.60
N GLY A 163 4.36 -8.74 -23.34
CA GLY A 163 3.06 -8.23 -22.92
C GLY A 163 1.91 -9.24 -22.91
N ARG A 164 2.17 -10.51 -23.24
CA ARG A 164 1.16 -11.57 -23.24
C ARG A 164 1.28 -12.43 -21.98
N LEU A 165 0.16 -12.65 -21.31
CA LEU A 165 0.07 -13.54 -20.16
C LEU A 165 -0.11 -15.00 -20.62
N GLU A 166 0.77 -15.87 -20.15
CA GLU A 166 0.64 -17.31 -20.17
C GLU A 166 0.38 -17.81 -18.75
N THR A 167 -0.84 -18.29 -18.48
CA THR A 167 -1.17 -18.88 -17.18
C THR A 167 -0.65 -20.30 -17.11
N VAL A 168 0.17 -20.58 -16.11
CA VAL A 168 0.78 -21.90 -15.87
C VAL A 168 -0.03 -22.68 -14.84
N ALA A 169 -0.44 -22.02 -13.75
CA ALA A 169 -1.25 -22.64 -12.70
C ALA A 169 -2.23 -21.63 -12.08
N THR A 170 -3.33 -22.15 -11.56
CA THR A 170 -4.31 -21.38 -10.79
C THR A 170 -4.71 -22.16 -9.56
N GLN A 171 -4.85 -21.49 -8.41
CA GLN A 171 -5.39 -22.11 -7.21
C GLN A 171 -6.89 -21.86 -7.14
N ASP A 172 -7.71 -22.91 -7.28
CA ASP A 172 -9.15 -22.84 -7.03
C ASP A 172 -9.45 -22.74 -5.51
N LEU A 173 -10.52 -22.03 -5.17
CA LEU A 173 -11.11 -22.03 -3.83
C LEU A 173 -11.66 -23.43 -3.47
N PRO A 174 -11.69 -23.85 -2.18
CA PRO A 174 -11.56 -23.04 -0.95
C PRO A 174 -10.12 -22.79 -0.49
N HIS A 175 -9.10 -23.31 -1.18
CA HIS A 175 -7.73 -23.16 -0.74
C HIS A 175 -7.24 -21.74 -1.01
N SER A 176 -6.96 -20.98 0.05
CA SER A 176 -6.49 -19.59 -0.05
C SER A 176 -5.56 -19.25 1.11
N LEU A 177 -4.32 -18.90 0.79
CA LEU A 177 -3.38 -18.38 1.78
C LEU A 177 -3.84 -17.05 2.36
N GLY A 178 -4.52 -16.22 1.56
CA GLY A 178 -5.09 -14.95 1.98
C GLY A 178 -6.20 -15.17 3.02
N LEU A 179 -7.18 -16.05 2.72
CA LEU A 179 -8.27 -16.34 3.66
C LEU A 179 -7.79 -17.03 4.94
N VAL A 180 -6.73 -17.85 4.87
CA VAL A 180 -6.07 -18.40 6.07
C VAL A 180 -5.51 -17.27 6.94
N TYR A 181 -4.81 -16.31 6.35
CA TYR A 181 -4.20 -15.20 7.09
C TYR A 181 -5.26 -14.22 7.63
N GLU A 182 -6.33 -13.97 6.87
CA GLU A 182 -7.50 -13.19 7.32
C GLU A 182 -8.22 -13.86 8.49
N SER A 183 -8.43 -15.19 8.43
CA SER A 183 -9.07 -15.94 9.51
C SER A 183 -8.23 -15.89 10.80
N LEU A 184 -6.90 -15.98 10.68
CA LEU A 184 -6.02 -15.76 11.82
C LEU A 184 -6.12 -14.33 12.35
N THR A 185 -6.19 -13.34 11.46
CA THR A 185 -6.33 -11.92 11.81
C THR A 185 -7.57 -11.69 12.69
N GLU A 186 -8.71 -12.26 12.29
CA GLU A 186 -9.94 -12.22 13.08
C GLU A 186 -9.82 -12.97 14.41
N HIS A 187 -9.21 -14.17 14.41
CA HIS A 187 -8.98 -14.95 15.65
C HIS A 187 -8.14 -14.20 16.68
N LEU A 188 -7.17 -13.41 16.22
CA LEU A 188 -6.32 -12.56 17.06
C LEU A 188 -7.00 -11.26 17.51
N GLY A 189 -8.27 -11.06 17.16
CA GLY A 189 -9.11 -9.92 17.55
C GLY A 189 -9.05 -8.74 16.60
N PHE A 190 -8.27 -8.81 15.52
CA PHE A 190 -8.09 -7.72 14.57
C PHE A 190 -9.14 -7.75 13.44
N LEU A 191 -9.28 -6.63 12.72
CA LEU A 191 -10.22 -6.54 11.62
C LEU A 191 -9.71 -7.27 10.37
N ARG A 192 -10.35 -8.38 9.98
CA ARG A 192 -10.05 -9.09 8.73
C ARG A 192 -10.25 -8.24 7.48
N SER A 193 -9.50 -8.56 6.44
CA SER A 193 -9.36 -7.82 5.17
C SER A 193 -9.02 -6.34 5.39
N SER A 194 -8.22 -6.05 6.41
CA SER A 194 -7.75 -4.70 6.76
C SER A 194 -6.47 -4.73 7.59
N ASP A 195 -6.43 -5.51 8.67
CA ASP A 195 -5.40 -5.45 9.71
C ASP A 195 -4.38 -6.60 9.68
N GLU A 196 -4.27 -7.33 8.58
CA GLU A 196 -3.30 -8.42 8.39
C GLU A 196 -1.86 -7.95 8.66
N TYR A 197 -1.54 -6.71 8.33
CA TYR A 197 -0.23 -6.13 8.62
C TYR A 197 0.07 -6.04 10.14
N LYS A 198 -0.95 -6.05 11.02
CA LYS A 198 -0.77 -6.12 12.48
C LYS A 198 -0.30 -7.51 12.89
N VAL A 199 -0.86 -8.56 12.27
CA VAL A 199 -0.42 -9.95 12.49
C VAL A 199 1.02 -10.12 12.04
N MET A 200 1.39 -9.54 10.89
CA MET A 200 2.78 -9.53 10.41
C MET A 200 3.73 -8.85 11.40
N ALA A 201 3.32 -7.74 12.01
CA ALA A 201 4.12 -7.07 13.05
C ALA A 201 4.19 -7.91 14.34
N LEU A 202 3.07 -8.43 14.80
CA LEU A 202 2.98 -9.28 16.01
C LEU A 202 3.85 -10.54 15.89
N ALA A 203 3.94 -11.13 14.71
CA ALA A 203 4.76 -12.30 14.43
C ALA A 203 6.24 -12.11 14.81
N SER A 204 6.77 -10.88 14.79
CA SER A 204 8.16 -10.57 15.18
C SER A 204 8.44 -10.71 16.68
N TYR A 205 7.39 -10.77 17.51
CA TYR A 205 7.49 -10.89 18.97
C TYR A 205 7.35 -12.34 19.47
N GLY A 206 7.06 -13.29 18.57
CA GLY A 206 6.84 -14.69 18.91
C GLY A 206 8.01 -15.61 18.56
N ARG A 207 7.82 -16.89 18.83
CA ARG A 207 8.63 -18.01 18.35
C ARG A 207 7.74 -18.95 17.53
N PRO A 208 8.24 -19.58 16.46
CA PRO A 208 7.45 -20.43 15.57
C PRO A 208 7.16 -21.82 16.18
N ARG A 209 6.57 -21.85 17.39
CA ARG A 209 6.34 -23.08 18.17
C ARG A 209 5.44 -24.10 17.50
N PHE A 210 4.52 -23.65 16.65
CA PHE A 210 3.49 -24.49 16.03
C PHE A 210 3.77 -24.78 14.55
N LEU A 211 4.93 -24.36 14.05
CA LEU A 211 5.29 -24.46 12.63
C LEU A 211 5.23 -25.90 12.10
N ASP A 212 5.73 -26.87 12.87
CA ASP A 212 5.75 -28.28 12.43
C ASP A 212 4.34 -28.85 12.23
N GLU A 213 3.38 -28.48 13.09
CA GLU A 213 1.97 -28.87 12.92
C GLU A 213 1.35 -28.18 11.70
N LEU A 214 1.67 -26.90 11.48
CA LEU A 214 1.16 -26.11 10.36
C LEU A 214 1.69 -26.59 9.01
N ARG A 215 2.90 -27.15 8.93
CA ARG A 215 3.43 -27.80 7.70
C ARG A 215 2.55 -28.95 7.20
N GLY A 216 1.85 -29.63 8.11
CA GLY A 216 0.88 -30.67 7.75
C GLY A 216 -0.42 -30.12 7.17
N LEU A 217 -0.79 -28.87 7.49
CA LEU A 217 -2.07 -28.25 7.16
C LEU A 217 -1.98 -27.32 5.94
N LEU A 218 -0.89 -26.56 5.84
CA LEU A 218 -0.64 -25.59 4.77
C LEU A 218 0.54 -26.09 3.94
N ARG A 219 0.30 -26.61 2.73
CA ARG A 219 1.35 -27.26 1.92
C ARG A 219 1.17 -27.05 0.43
N VAL A 220 2.27 -26.92 -0.31
CA VAL A 220 2.25 -26.95 -1.77
C VAL A 220 1.91 -28.35 -2.28
N THR A 221 1.30 -28.44 -3.46
CA THR A 221 0.94 -29.72 -4.10
C THR A 221 1.98 -30.18 -5.13
N GLY A 222 2.96 -29.34 -5.47
CA GLY A 222 4.05 -29.66 -6.40
C GLY A 222 3.75 -29.44 -7.88
N ASP A 223 2.54 -28.95 -8.19
CA ASP A 223 2.02 -28.62 -9.53
C ASP A 223 1.59 -27.15 -9.63
N GLY A 224 2.17 -26.28 -8.79
CA GLY A 224 1.81 -24.86 -8.69
C GLY A 224 0.61 -24.57 -7.80
N GLY A 225 -0.05 -25.59 -7.26
CA GLY A 225 -1.12 -25.46 -6.28
C GLY A 225 -0.66 -25.58 -4.82
N TYR A 226 -1.63 -25.44 -3.91
CA TYR A 226 -1.47 -25.59 -2.47
C TYR A 226 -2.78 -25.98 -1.77
N VAL A 227 -2.64 -26.62 -0.61
CA VAL A 227 -3.71 -26.84 0.37
C VAL A 227 -3.61 -25.75 1.42
N ALA A 228 -4.63 -24.92 1.54
CA ALA A 228 -4.70 -23.85 2.54
C ALA A 228 -6.15 -23.56 2.94
N VAL A 229 -6.70 -24.33 3.89
CA VAL A 229 -8.01 -24.08 4.50
C VAL A 229 -7.78 -23.60 5.93
N PRO A 230 -8.49 -22.55 6.41
CA PRO A 230 -8.36 -22.09 7.79
C PRO A 230 -8.59 -23.24 8.79
N PRO A 231 -7.61 -23.60 9.64
CA PRO A 231 -7.81 -24.54 10.72
C PRO A 231 -8.52 -23.88 11.91
N ASP A 232 -8.97 -24.70 12.86
CA ASP A 232 -9.41 -24.19 14.16
C ASP A 232 -8.20 -23.69 14.98
N TRP A 233 -8.01 -22.37 14.97
CA TRP A 233 -6.91 -21.69 15.67
C TRP A 233 -6.96 -21.88 17.19
N SER A 234 -8.13 -22.21 17.76
CA SER A 234 -8.30 -22.41 19.21
C SER A 234 -7.48 -23.58 19.76
N ARG A 235 -7.01 -24.48 18.88
CA ARG A 235 -6.04 -25.54 19.19
C ARG A 235 -4.73 -25.01 19.78
N TRP A 236 -4.27 -23.82 19.37
CA TRP A 236 -2.96 -23.28 19.75
C TRP A 236 -3.04 -22.06 20.65
N ALA A 237 -4.04 -21.20 20.45
CA ALA A 237 -4.28 -20.04 21.31
C ALA A 237 -5.79 -19.70 21.34
N PRO A 238 -6.34 -19.23 22.47
CA PRO A 238 -7.74 -18.84 22.54
C PRO A 238 -8.02 -17.62 21.66
N PRO A 239 -9.26 -17.48 21.12
CA PRO A 239 -9.65 -16.29 20.36
C PRO A 239 -9.57 -15.04 21.24
N ARG A 240 -9.25 -13.90 20.62
CA ARG A 240 -9.10 -12.61 21.31
C ARG A 240 -10.17 -11.60 20.93
N VAL A 241 -10.35 -10.65 21.83
CA VAL A 241 -10.89 -9.32 21.53
C VAL A 241 -9.70 -8.38 21.53
N ASP A 242 -9.61 -7.47 20.55
CA ASP A 242 -8.54 -6.48 20.52
C ASP A 242 -8.74 -5.42 21.60
N ASP A 243 -8.14 -5.65 22.76
CA ASP A 243 -8.04 -4.73 23.89
C ASP A 243 -6.62 -4.15 24.05
N GLY A 244 -5.77 -4.33 23.04
CA GLY A 244 -4.37 -3.93 23.06
C GLY A 244 -3.43 -4.88 23.82
N THR A 245 -3.92 -5.97 24.42
CA THR A 245 -3.10 -6.92 25.21
C THR A 245 -3.03 -8.30 24.58
N TRP A 246 -1.83 -8.78 24.27
CA TRP A 246 -1.59 -10.13 23.76
C TRP A 246 -0.58 -10.86 24.64
N ASP A 247 -0.66 -12.18 24.68
CA ASP A 247 0.31 -13.02 25.40
C ASP A 247 1.30 -13.70 24.44
N GLY A 248 2.26 -14.42 25.01
CA GLY A 248 3.27 -15.13 24.23
C GLY A 248 2.68 -16.19 23.29
N ALA A 249 1.56 -16.83 23.64
CA ALA A 249 0.94 -17.84 22.78
C ALA A 249 0.33 -17.23 21.52
N HIS A 250 -0.29 -16.04 21.61
CA HIS A 250 -0.79 -15.30 20.44
C HIS A 250 0.34 -14.87 19.52
N ALA A 251 1.43 -14.34 20.08
CA ALA A 251 2.61 -13.98 19.30
C ALA A 251 3.27 -15.23 18.67
N ASP A 252 3.39 -16.33 19.41
CA ASP A 252 3.91 -17.61 18.90
C ASP A 252 3.04 -18.17 17.76
N LEU A 253 1.71 -18.04 17.85
CA LEU A 253 0.79 -18.42 16.78
C LEU A 253 0.97 -17.56 15.53
N ALA A 254 0.98 -16.23 15.69
CA ALA A 254 1.24 -15.30 14.59
C ALA A 254 2.60 -15.60 13.92
N CYS A 255 3.64 -15.81 14.72
CA CYS A 255 4.98 -16.18 14.25
C CYS A 255 4.98 -17.50 13.46
N SER A 256 4.30 -18.53 13.97
CA SER A 256 4.24 -19.85 13.34
C SER A 256 3.50 -19.82 12.00
N VAL A 257 2.38 -19.09 11.92
CA VAL A 257 1.61 -18.97 10.66
C VAL A 257 2.34 -18.09 9.65
N GLN A 258 2.93 -16.96 10.08
CA GLN A 258 3.76 -16.12 9.24
C GLN A 258 4.94 -16.92 8.65
N ALA A 259 5.67 -17.66 9.47
CA ALA A 259 6.77 -18.51 9.01
C ALA A 259 6.30 -19.57 8.00
N ARG A 260 5.12 -20.17 8.21
CA ARG A 260 4.59 -21.17 7.26
C ARG A 260 4.12 -20.54 5.95
N LEU A 261 3.46 -19.38 6.01
CA LEU A 261 3.09 -18.62 4.81
C LEU A 261 4.33 -18.34 3.96
N GLU A 262 5.40 -17.85 4.59
CA GLU A 262 6.66 -17.59 3.90
C GLU A 262 7.26 -18.83 3.25
N GLU A 263 7.29 -19.98 3.95
CA GLU A 263 7.78 -21.24 3.37
C GLU A 263 6.99 -21.62 2.13
N VAL A 264 5.65 -21.62 2.20
CA VAL A 264 4.79 -21.94 1.04
C VAL A 264 5.05 -21.00 -0.13
N LEU A 265 5.21 -19.69 0.13
CA LEU A 265 5.45 -18.71 -0.92
C LEU A 265 6.83 -18.89 -1.59
N VAL A 266 7.88 -19.19 -0.82
CA VAL A 266 9.21 -19.53 -1.37
C VAL A 266 9.13 -20.81 -2.19
N GLU A 267 8.45 -21.84 -1.71
CA GLU A 267 8.24 -23.10 -2.43
C GLU A 267 7.53 -22.87 -3.78
N LEU A 268 6.44 -22.09 -3.79
CA LEU A 268 5.70 -21.73 -5.00
C LEU A 268 6.53 -20.90 -5.99
N ALA A 269 7.26 -19.90 -5.50
CA ALA A 269 8.12 -19.05 -6.34
C ALA A 269 9.25 -19.88 -6.97
N THR A 270 9.86 -20.79 -6.18
CA THR A 270 10.90 -21.69 -6.66
C THR A 270 10.36 -22.63 -7.74
N TRP A 271 9.19 -23.22 -7.52
CA TRP A 271 8.52 -24.06 -8.52
C TRP A 271 8.23 -23.28 -9.81
N LEU A 272 7.68 -22.07 -9.70
CA LEU A 272 7.34 -21.25 -10.86
C LEU A 272 8.58 -20.88 -11.68
N ARG A 273 9.69 -20.58 -11.01
CA ARG A 273 10.98 -20.35 -11.67
C ARG A 273 11.43 -21.56 -12.49
N GLN A 274 11.30 -22.76 -11.92
CA GLN A 274 11.67 -24.00 -12.60
C GLN A 274 10.78 -24.30 -13.79
N GLU A 275 9.48 -24.07 -13.65
CA GLU A 275 8.48 -24.33 -14.69
C GLU A 275 8.58 -23.33 -15.86
N THR A 276 8.80 -22.05 -15.57
CA THR A 276 8.86 -20.98 -16.59
C THR A 276 10.26 -20.77 -17.17
N GLY A 277 11.31 -21.11 -16.42
CA GLY A 277 12.70 -20.79 -16.77
C GLY A 277 13.06 -19.30 -16.67
N GLU A 278 12.15 -18.45 -16.19
CA GLU A 278 12.38 -17.01 -16.07
C GLU A 278 13.36 -16.68 -14.94
N SER A 279 14.19 -15.66 -15.13
CA SER A 279 15.12 -15.18 -14.10
C SER A 279 14.56 -14.03 -13.27
N ARG A 280 13.41 -13.47 -13.65
CA ARG A 280 12.75 -12.36 -12.95
C ARG A 280 11.36 -12.75 -12.50
N LEU A 281 10.96 -12.24 -11.34
CA LEU A 281 9.64 -12.43 -10.77
C LEU A 281 8.93 -11.09 -10.57
N THR A 282 7.66 -11.04 -10.95
CA THR A 282 6.74 -9.95 -10.64
C THR A 282 5.61 -10.44 -9.74
N MET A 283 5.20 -9.63 -8.77
CA MET A 283 4.18 -10.03 -7.79
C MET A 283 3.13 -8.96 -7.56
N ALA A 284 1.88 -9.42 -7.36
CA ALA A 284 0.71 -8.64 -6.96
C ALA A 284 -0.27 -9.52 -6.15
N GLY A 285 -1.42 -8.96 -5.78
CA GLY A 285 -2.39 -9.55 -4.85
C GLY A 285 -2.10 -9.16 -3.40
N GLY A 286 -3.10 -9.24 -2.52
CA GLY A 286 -3.00 -8.78 -1.13
C GLY A 286 -1.84 -9.42 -0.35
N ILE A 287 -1.48 -10.66 -0.66
CA ILE A 287 -0.36 -11.37 -0.02
C ILE A 287 0.99 -10.72 -0.36
N ALA A 288 1.14 -10.14 -1.54
CA ALA A 288 2.37 -9.48 -1.96
C ALA A 288 2.67 -8.18 -1.19
N LEU A 289 1.77 -7.71 -0.33
CA LEU A 289 2.06 -6.65 0.65
C LEU A 289 2.86 -7.15 1.87
N ASN A 290 3.06 -8.47 2.01
CA ASN A 290 3.85 -9.09 3.06
C ASN A 290 5.35 -8.96 2.77
N CYS A 291 5.93 -7.83 3.19
CA CYS A 291 7.33 -7.51 2.93
C CYS A 291 8.36 -8.49 3.53
N VAL A 292 7.97 -9.26 4.56
CA VAL A 292 8.84 -10.28 5.16
C VAL A 292 8.93 -11.49 4.22
N ALA A 293 7.80 -11.95 3.70
CA ALA A 293 7.74 -13.00 2.70
C ALA A 293 8.45 -12.59 1.40
N ASN A 294 8.25 -11.35 0.92
CA ASN A 294 8.90 -10.86 -0.29
C ASN A 294 10.43 -10.91 -0.19
N SER A 295 11.01 -10.52 0.95
CA SER A 295 12.45 -10.61 1.15
C SER A 295 12.95 -12.05 1.20
N ARG A 296 12.17 -12.99 1.75
CA ARG A 296 12.51 -14.42 1.69
C ARG A 296 12.47 -14.96 0.27
N ILE A 297 11.44 -14.64 -0.51
CA ILE A 297 11.37 -15.01 -1.94
C ILE A 297 12.59 -14.48 -2.69
N TRP A 298 12.95 -13.21 -2.50
CA TRP A 298 14.12 -12.61 -3.15
C TRP A 298 15.43 -13.35 -2.81
N ARG A 299 15.62 -13.81 -1.56
CA ARG A 299 16.83 -14.54 -1.15
C ARG A 299 16.85 -15.99 -1.57
N GLU A 300 15.71 -16.66 -1.49
CA GLU A 300 15.64 -18.13 -1.44
C GLU A 300 15.10 -18.74 -2.75
N ALA A 301 14.26 -18.03 -3.51
CA ALA A 301 13.60 -18.59 -4.70
C ALA A 301 14.48 -18.60 -5.97
N GLY A 302 15.67 -17.98 -5.92
CA GLY A 302 16.67 -18.04 -6.98
C GLY A 302 16.44 -17.10 -8.18
N PHE A 303 15.51 -16.14 -8.07
CA PHE A 303 15.34 -15.08 -9.07
C PHE A 303 16.46 -14.04 -8.94
N ASP A 304 16.89 -13.48 -10.08
CA ASP A 304 17.88 -12.40 -10.14
C ASP A 304 17.25 -11.08 -9.66
N GLU A 305 15.99 -10.85 -10.03
CA GLU A 305 15.22 -9.66 -9.69
C GLU A 305 13.80 -10.05 -9.27
N VAL A 306 13.32 -9.44 -8.18
CA VAL A 306 11.93 -9.55 -7.72
C VAL A 306 11.34 -8.15 -7.65
N TRP A 307 10.25 -7.93 -8.38
CA TRP A 307 9.53 -6.66 -8.40
C TRP A 307 8.11 -6.86 -7.87
N VAL A 308 7.65 -5.97 -7.00
CA VAL A 308 6.34 -6.05 -6.35
C VAL A 308 5.59 -4.75 -6.60
N GLN A 309 4.32 -4.84 -6.99
CA GLN A 309 3.48 -3.67 -7.26
C GLN A 309 3.23 -2.88 -5.96
N PRO A 310 3.57 -1.58 -5.83
CA PRO A 310 3.26 -0.79 -4.63
C PRO A 310 1.79 -0.79 -4.23
N ALA A 311 0.87 -0.82 -5.20
CA ALA A 311 -0.56 -1.02 -4.97
C ALA A 311 -0.97 -2.50 -5.17
N SER A 312 -0.24 -3.46 -4.57
CA SER A 312 -0.45 -4.90 -4.82
C SER A 312 -1.83 -5.43 -4.43
N GLY A 313 -2.50 -4.81 -3.45
CA GLY A 313 -3.86 -5.23 -3.04
C GLY A 313 -4.91 -4.89 -4.10
N ASP A 314 -6.19 -5.02 -3.74
CA ASP A 314 -7.31 -4.84 -4.66
C ASP A 314 -7.35 -3.50 -5.39
N SER A 315 -6.80 -2.44 -4.80
CA SER A 315 -6.67 -1.16 -5.50
C SER A 315 -5.86 -1.28 -6.80
N GLY A 316 -4.84 -2.13 -6.85
CA GLY A 316 -4.04 -2.37 -8.05
C GLY A 316 -4.81 -2.99 -9.23
N THR A 317 -5.94 -3.65 -8.97
CA THR A 317 -6.73 -4.30 -10.04
C THR A 317 -7.35 -3.30 -11.01
N ALA A 318 -7.67 -2.08 -10.56
CA ALA A 318 -8.12 -1.01 -11.46
C ALA A 318 -7.01 -0.70 -12.50
N LEU A 319 -5.78 -0.51 -12.03
CA LEU A 319 -4.63 -0.25 -12.88
C LEU A 319 -4.36 -1.43 -13.82
N GLY A 320 -4.28 -2.64 -13.27
CA GLY A 320 -4.01 -3.83 -14.06
C GLY A 320 -5.06 -4.15 -15.12
N ALA A 321 -6.35 -3.95 -14.82
CA ALA A 321 -7.42 -4.13 -15.80
C ALA A 321 -7.29 -3.14 -16.97
N ALA A 322 -6.97 -1.87 -16.69
CA ALA A 322 -6.74 -0.88 -17.75
C ALA A 322 -5.53 -1.23 -18.61
N LEU A 323 -4.43 -1.66 -17.99
CA LEU A 323 -3.21 -2.06 -18.67
C LEU A 323 -3.44 -3.30 -19.55
N GLN A 324 -4.16 -4.30 -19.05
CA GLN A 324 -4.49 -5.50 -19.82
C GLN A 324 -5.29 -5.16 -21.08
N VAL A 325 -6.35 -4.36 -20.94
CA VAL A 325 -7.17 -3.94 -22.09
C VAL A 325 -6.36 -3.09 -23.09
N ALA A 326 -5.45 -2.23 -22.62
CA ALA A 326 -4.57 -1.47 -23.49
C ALA A 326 -3.58 -2.38 -24.24
N ALA A 327 -2.95 -3.34 -23.54
CA ALA A 327 -2.02 -4.31 -24.12
C ALA A 327 -2.71 -5.23 -25.16
N ASP A 328 -3.91 -5.72 -24.85
CA ASP A 328 -4.72 -6.54 -25.77
C ASP A 328 -5.12 -5.77 -27.04
N ALA A 329 -5.25 -4.44 -26.94
CA ALA A 329 -5.48 -3.54 -28.07
C ALA A 329 -4.20 -3.19 -28.86
N GLY A 330 -3.04 -3.66 -28.41
CA GLY A 330 -1.74 -3.47 -29.07
C GLY A 330 -0.94 -2.25 -28.59
N ASP A 331 -1.34 -1.58 -27.52
CA ASP A 331 -0.54 -0.51 -26.92
C ASP A 331 0.75 -1.11 -26.30
N THR A 332 1.88 -0.42 -26.49
CA THR A 332 3.10 -0.75 -25.75
C THR A 332 3.04 -0.12 -24.37
N ILE A 333 3.04 -0.95 -23.32
CA ILE A 333 2.94 -0.47 -21.94
C ILE A 333 4.28 0.10 -21.47
N ALA A 334 4.26 1.31 -20.91
CA ALA A 334 5.43 1.87 -20.25
C ALA A 334 5.64 1.28 -18.85
N PRO A 335 6.91 1.07 -18.45
CA PRO A 335 7.26 0.71 -17.09
C PRO A 335 6.81 1.76 -16.08
N MET A 336 6.50 1.31 -14.86
CA MET A 336 6.21 2.20 -13.74
C MET A 336 7.52 2.82 -13.22
N THR A 337 7.59 4.14 -13.23
CA THR A 337 8.73 4.89 -12.69
C THR A 337 8.46 5.49 -11.30
N THR A 338 7.19 5.60 -10.90
CA THR A 338 6.80 6.19 -9.61
C THR A 338 5.42 5.72 -9.18
N ALA A 339 5.18 5.65 -7.86
CA ALA A 339 3.86 5.47 -7.27
C ALA A 339 3.08 6.78 -7.12
N ALA A 340 3.69 7.94 -7.38
CA ALA A 340 3.07 9.27 -7.26
C ALA A 340 2.07 9.54 -8.42
N LEU A 341 0.97 8.78 -8.43
CA LEU A 341 -0.04 8.74 -9.49
C LEU A 341 -1.36 9.44 -9.12
N GLY A 342 -1.52 9.89 -7.87
CA GLY A 342 -2.72 10.53 -7.35
C GLY A 342 -2.74 12.06 -7.51
N ARG A 343 -3.55 12.73 -6.68
CA ARG A 343 -3.75 14.19 -6.70
C ARG A 343 -2.47 14.94 -6.36
N GLY A 344 -2.23 16.04 -7.06
CA GLY A 344 -1.21 17.05 -6.74
C GLY A 344 -1.80 18.45 -6.88
N TRP A 345 -1.10 19.44 -6.34
CA TRP A 345 -1.48 20.85 -6.39
C TRP A 345 -0.26 21.68 -6.77
N SER A 346 -0.49 22.80 -7.42
CA SER A 346 0.51 23.83 -7.62
C SER A 346 0.81 24.57 -6.32
N ASP A 347 2.02 25.14 -6.24
CA ASP A 347 2.45 25.97 -5.10
C ASP A 347 1.47 27.12 -4.82
N ASP A 348 0.91 27.73 -5.87
CA ASP A 348 -0.08 28.82 -5.73
C ASP A 348 -1.42 28.34 -5.15
N GLU A 349 -1.88 27.15 -5.52
CA GLU A 349 -3.08 26.54 -4.93
C GLU A 349 -2.86 26.25 -3.44
N LEU A 350 -1.69 25.70 -3.09
CA LEU A 350 -1.32 25.41 -1.70
C LEU A 350 -1.26 26.68 -0.84
N ALA A 351 -0.60 27.74 -1.34
CA ALA A 351 -0.63 29.05 -0.70
C ALA A 351 -2.06 29.61 -0.58
N GLY A 352 -2.89 29.38 -1.61
CA GLY A 352 -4.32 29.74 -1.62
C GLY A 352 -5.09 29.11 -0.46
N TRP A 353 -4.93 27.81 -0.24
CA TRP A 353 -5.54 27.09 0.88
C TRP A 353 -5.12 27.64 2.24
N LEU A 354 -3.81 27.87 2.44
CA LEU A 354 -3.28 28.42 3.69
C LEU A 354 -3.82 29.83 3.97
N ARG A 355 -3.86 30.70 2.95
CA ARG A 355 -4.43 32.06 3.05
C ARG A 355 -5.93 32.02 3.37
N ALA A 356 -6.69 31.18 2.66
CA ALA A 356 -8.13 31.06 2.86
C ALA A 356 -8.48 30.54 4.27
N ALA A 357 -7.66 29.64 4.82
CA ALA A 357 -7.81 29.13 6.17
C ALA A 357 -7.24 30.06 7.26
N HIS A 358 -6.66 31.22 6.89
CA HIS A 358 -5.96 32.13 7.80
C HIS A 358 -4.84 31.45 8.61
N VAL A 359 -4.17 30.46 8.02
CA VAL A 359 -3.04 29.76 8.65
C VAL A 359 -1.76 30.56 8.36
N PRO A 360 -1.03 31.03 9.40
CA PRO A 360 0.26 31.70 9.19
C PRO A 360 1.29 30.72 8.66
N PHE A 361 1.98 31.10 7.58
CA PHE A 361 3.01 30.28 6.93
C PHE A 361 4.17 31.12 6.43
N GLU A 362 5.29 30.46 6.20
CA GLU A 362 6.50 30.99 5.58
C GLU A 362 6.75 30.27 4.25
N THR A 363 7.50 30.89 3.35
CA THR A 363 8.07 30.23 2.15
C THR A 363 9.59 30.40 2.19
N PRO A 364 10.31 29.56 2.95
CA PRO A 364 11.76 29.69 3.08
C PRO A 364 12.51 29.50 1.76
N GLU A 365 13.61 30.24 1.58
CA GLU A 365 14.54 29.98 0.47
C GLU A 365 15.20 28.59 0.59
N ASP A 366 15.57 28.20 1.81
CA ASP A 366 16.15 26.88 2.12
C ASP A 366 15.20 26.07 3.02
N LEU A 367 14.06 25.68 2.44
CA LEU A 367 13.09 24.81 3.10
C LEU A 367 13.72 23.48 3.58
N PRO A 368 14.53 22.76 2.77
CA PRO A 368 15.17 21.52 3.20
C PRO A 368 15.98 21.66 4.49
N ARG A 369 16.81 22.71 4.62
CA ARG A 369 17.59 22.95 5.84
C ARG A 369 16.71 23.29 7.04
N GLN A 370 15.63 24.04 6.85
CA GLN A 370 14.70 24.36 7.94
C GLN A 370 13.97 23.12 8.45
N VAL A 371 13.54 22.22 7.56
CA VAL A 371 12.89 20.96 7.93
C VAL A 371 13.90 20.02 8.61
N ALA A 372 15.10 19.89 8.05
CA ALA A 372 16.19 19.11 8.65
C ALA A 372 16.56 19.60 10.05
N ALA A 373 16.62 20.92 10.26
CA ALA A 373 16.87 21.51 11.58
C ALA A 373 15.74 21.23 12.58
N ALA A 374 14.48 21.23 12.13
CA ALA A 374 13.35 20.85 12.96
C ALA A 374 13.44 19.37 13.37
N LEU A 375 13.69 18.47 12.41
CA LEU A 375 13.90 17.05 12.69
C LEU A 375 15.08 16.82 13.66
N ALA A 376 16.19 17.54 13.48
CA ALA A 376 17.35 17.47 14.38
C ALA A 376 17.05 17.95 15.81
N GLN A 377 16.00 18.76 15.99
CA GLN A 377 15.47 19.19 17.29
C GLN A 377 14.31 18.30 17.77
N ASP A 378 14.21 17.09 17.23
CA ASP A 378 13.19 16.10 17.54
C ASP A 378 11.75 16.56 17.25
N ALA A 379 11.55 17.41 16.25
CA ALA A 379 10.22 17.78 15.79
C ALA A 379 9.59 16.66 14.96
N VAL A 380 8.27 16.43 15.12
CA VAL A 380 7.47 15.64 14.18
C VAL A 380 7.01 16.54 13.05
N VAL A 381 7.35 16.16 11.81
CA VAL A 381 7.05 16.92 10.60
C VAL A 381 5.98 16.20 9.79
N ALA A 382 4.84 16.85 9.56
CA ALA A 382 3.90 16.46 8.50
C ALA A 382 4.41 16.98 7.16
N TRP A 383 4.65 16.06 6.22
CA TRP A 383 5.16 16.32 4.90
C TRP A 383 4.06 16.08 3.86
N PHE A 384 3.57 17.17 3.25
CA PHE A 384 2.59 17.17 2.18
C PHE A 384 3.19 17.84 0.95
N ASP A 385 3.70 17.04 0.01
CA ASP A 385 4.37 17.53 -1.19
C ASP A 385 4.08 16.64 -2.41
N GLY A 386 4.09 17.21 -3.61
CA GLY A 386 3.92 16.49 -4.86
C GLY A 386 2.60 15.71 -5.00
N ARG A 387 2.57 14.80 -5.97
CA ARG A 387 1.40 13.95 -6.24
C ARG A 387 1.28 12.84 -5.20
N ALA A 388 0.07 12.53 -4.79
CA ALA A 388 -0.18 11.47 -3.82
C ALA A 388 0.26 10.11 -4.37
N GLU A 389 0.79 9.28 -3.49
CA GLU A 389 1.13 7.90 -3.80
C GLU A 389 -0.12 7.00 -3.92
N PHE A 390 -0.08 6.09 -4.89
CA PHE A 390 -1.09 5.04 -5.09
C PHE A 390 -0.67 3.75 -4.38
N GLY A 391 -1.52 3.28 -3.47
CA GLY A 391 -1.25 2.14 -2.59
C GLY A 391 -1.15 2.54 -1.11
N PRO A 392 -0.93 1.55 -0.22
CA PRO A 392 -1.13 1.72 1.22
C PRO A 392 0.07 2.34 1.97
N ARG A 393 1.19 2.61 1.28
CA ARG A 393 2.43 3.10 1.91
C ARG A 393 2.65 4.57 1.57
N ALA A 394 2.97 5.38 2.57
CA ALA A 394 3.51 6.71 2.32
C ALA A 394 4.99 6.61 1.95
N LEU A 395 5.37 7.18 0.81
CA LEU A 395 6.68 7.11 0.19
C LEU A 395 7.23 8.53 -0.04
N GLY A 396 6.94 9.45 0.89
CA GLY A 396 7.52 10.80 0.90
C GLY A 396 6.69 11.87 0.22
N GLN A 397 5.42 11.60 -0.13
CA GLN A 397 4.48 12.61 -0.62
C GLN A 397 3.49 13.01 0.49
N ARG A 398 2.99 12.03 1.26
CA ARG A 398 2.06 12.19 2.40
C ARG A 398 2.59 11.48 3.63
N SER A 399 3.65 12.04 4.23
CA SER A 399 4.43 11.38 5.28
C SER A 399 4.41 12.14 6.61
N LEU A 400 4.50 11.41 7.71
CA LEU A 400 4.99 11.92 9.00
C LEU A 400 6.45 11.52 9.12
N LEU A 401 7.31 12.52 9.38
CA LEU A 401 8.74 12.37 9.53
C LEU A 401 9.16 12.65 10.97
N ALA A 402 10.13 11.90 11.48
CA ALA A 402 10.68 12.08 12.82
C ALA A 402 12.16 11.67 12.90
N HIS A 403 12.82 12.07 13.99
CA HIS A 403 14.22 11.76 14.23
C HIS A 403 14.41 10.25 14.51
N PRO A 404 15.28 9.52 13.79
CA PRO A 404 15.43 8.07 13.98
C PRO A 404 16.29 7.70 15.20
N GLY A 405 17.14 8.61 15.66
CA GLY A 405 18.05 8.41 16.79
C GLY A 405 17.41 8.47 18.19
N VAL A 406 16.10 8.76 18.28
CA VAL A 406 15.36 8.86 19.54
C VAL A 406 14.37 7.70 19.58
N ALA A 407 14.60 6.71 20.46
CA ALA A 407 13.83 5.47 20.48
C ALA A 407 12.34 5.71 20.74
N GLU A 408 12.03 6.71 21.58
CA GLU A 408 10.69 7.14 21.96
C GLU A 408 9.86 7.67 20.79
N ASN A 409 10.48 8.01 19.65
CA ASN A 409 9.73 8.43 18.46
C ASN A 409 8.89 7.32 17.85
N LEU A 410 9.22 6.04 18.09
CA LEU A 410 8.33 4.94 17.72
C LEU A 410 6.98 5.07 18.46
N GLU A 411 7.05 5.23 19.78
CA GLU A 411 5.87 5.37 20.65
C GLU A 411 5.11 6.65 20.34
N ARG A 412 5.82 7.79 20.26
CA ARG A 412 5.24 9.10 19.94
C ARG A 412 4.48 9.09 18.60
N LEU A 413 5.02 8.46 17.57
CA LEU A 413 4.33 8.35 16.28
C LEU A 413 3.14 7.39 16.34
N ASN A 414 3.20 6.33 17.13
CA ASN A 414 2.06 5.43 17.34
C ASN A 414 0.94 6.15 18.11
N ASP A 415 1.26 7.01 19.07
CA ASP A 415 0.32 7.85 19.81
C ASP A 415 -0.37 8.88 18.90
N VAL A 416 0.41 9.60 18.07
CA VAL A 416 -0.13 10.52 17.04
C VAL A 416 -1.16 9.80 16.16
N LYS A 417 -0.92 8.53 15.87
CA LYS A 417 -1.77 7.71 15.01
C LYS A 417 -2.85 6.94 15.77
N GLY A 418 -2.90 7.04 17.10
CA GLY A 418 -3.82 6.31 17.98
C GLY A 418 -3.86 4.82 17.69
N ARG A 419 -2.70 4.17 17.57
CA ARG A 419 -2.55 2.74 17.23
C ARG A 419 -1.64 2.01 18.20
N GLU A 420 -1.51 0.70 18.05
CA GLU A 420 -0.77 -0.18 18.96
C GLU A 420 0.74 0.12 18.96
N GLN A 421 1.40 0.00 20.13
CA GLN A 421 2.80 0.37 20.30
C GLN A 421 3.80 -0.56 19.60
N PHE A 422 3.40 -1.79 19.29
CA PHE A 422 4.23 -2.75 18.55
C PHE A 422 4.26 -2.48 17.04
N ARG A 423 3.54 -1.46 16.55
CA ARG A 423 3.47 -1.12 15.12
C ARG A 423 4.78 -0.46 14.67
N PRO A 424 5.54 -1.07 13.74
CA PRO A 424 6.80 -0.48 13.30
C PRO A 424 6.58 0.79 12.46
N VAL A 425 7.66 1.56 12.33
CA VAL A 425 7.84 2.65 11.37
C VAL A 425 9.00 2.32 10.44
N ALA A 426 9.08 2.98 9.29
CA ALA A 426 10.06 2.64 8.25
C ALA A 426 11.17 3.69 8.19
N PRO A 427 12.44 3.30 7.96
CA PRO A 427 13.47 4.27 7.59
C PRO A 427 13.33 4.69 6.13
N MET A 428 13.56 5.98 5.90
CA MET A 428 13.75 6.58 4.59
C MET A 428 15.20 7.02 4.44
N VAL A 429 15.84 6.62 3.34
CA VAL A 429 17.27 6.81 3.08
C VAL A 429 17.50 7.22 1.63
N LEU A 430 18.55 7.97 1.33
CA LEU A 430 18.95 8.20 -0.07
C LEU A 430 19.40 6.89 -0.71
N ALA A 431 19.07 6.67 -1.98
CA ALA A 431 19.45 5.45 -2.69
C ALA A 431 20.97 5.20 -2.68
N GLU A 432 21.76 6.26 -2.78
CA GLU A 432 23.23 6.23 -2.76
C GLU A 432 23.84 5.81 -1.40
N ASP A 433 23.11 6.02 -0.30
CA ASP A 433 23.56 5.71 1.06
C ASP A 433 23.02 4.36 1.58
N ALA A 434 22.02 3.79 0.91
CA ALA A 434 21.26 2.65 1.43
C ALA A 434 22.12 1.41 1.73
N ALA A 435 23.08 1.10 0.85
CA ALA A 435 23.95 -0.07 0.96
C ALA A 435 24.92 -0.01 2.15
N GLU A 436 25.16 1.16 2.73
CA GLU A 436 25.99 1.31 3.93
C GLU A 436 25.27 0.78 5.20
N ILE A 437 23.94 0.80 5.18
CA ILE A 437 23.10 0.59 6.37
C ILE A 437 22.31 -0.70 6.26
N PHE A 438 21.87 -1.04 5.05
CA PHE A 438 20.91 -2.10 4.80
C PHE A 438 21.49 -3.17 3.88
N SER A 439 21.28 -4.43 4.23
CA SER A 439 21.66 -5.60 3.44
C SER A 439 20.55 -6.65 3.44
N ASP A 440 20.75 -7.78 2.77
CA ASP A 440 19.84 -8.94 2.81
C ASP A 440 18.43 -8.66 2.23
N GLY A 441 18.35 -7.72 1.29
CA GLY A 441 17.17 -7.38 0.49
C GLY A 441 17.57 -6.59 -0.77
N PRO A 442 16.65 -6.41 -1.73
CA PRO A 442 16.96 -5.73 -2.99
C PRO A 442 17.23 -4.23 -2.77
N LEU A 443 18.17 -3.67 -3.53
CA LEU A 443 18.42 -2.23 -3.64
C LEU A 443 18.41 -1.83 -5.13
N PRO A 444 17.73 -0.73 -5.50
CA PRO A 444 16.92 0.15 -4.64
C PRO A 444 15.63 -0.54 -4.13
N SER A 445 15.05 -0.01 -3.04
CA SER A 445 13.78 -0.45 -2.46
C SER A 445 12.84 0.75 -2.27
N PRO A 446 12.27 1.30 -3.35
CA PRO A 446 11.54 2.57 -3.32
C PRO A 446 10.15 2.50 -2.69
N TYR A 447 9.60 1.29 -2.49
CA TYR A 447 8.17 1.09 -2.19
C TYR A 447 7.86 0.49 -0.81
N MET A 448 8.87 0.28 0.04
CA MET A 448 8.71 -0.38 1.35
C MET A 448 8.04 -1.78 1.27
N LEU A 449 8.35 -2.54 0.22
CA LEU A 449 7.81 -3.88 -0.05
C LEU A 449 8.80 -5.00 0.33
N PHE A 450 9.96 -4.65 0.87
CA PHE A 450 10.99 -5.57 1.34
C PHE A 450 11.48 -5.13 2.72
N VAL A 451 11.88 -6.11 3.52
CA VAL A 451 12.68 -5.92 4.74
C VAL A 451 14.16 -6.20 4.48
N HIS A 452 15.02 -5.48 5.19
CA HIS A 452 16.47 -5.55 5.09
C HIS A 452 17.07 -5.71 6.47
N ARG A 453 18.25 -6.33 6.56
CA ARG A 453 19.03 -6.38 7.79
C ARG A 453 19.72 -5.04 8.02
N VAL A 454 19.59 -4.49 9.23
CA VAL A 454 20.30 -3.29 9.64
C VAL A 454 21.70 -3.66 10.11
N ALA A 455 22.71 -3.00 9.54
CA ALA A 455 24.10 -3.20 9.92
C ALA A 455 24.32 -2.83 11.38
N GLU A 456 25.15 -3.63 12.08
CA GLU A 456 25.27 -3.60 13.54
C GLU A 456 25.64 -2.21 14.08
N GLN A 457 26.57 -1.51 13.41
CA GLN A 457 27.02 -0.17 13.78
C GLN A 457 25.93 0.91 13.72
N TRP A 458 24.81 0.64 13.05
CA TRP A 458 23.69 1.57 12.92
C TRP A 458 22.55 1.29 13.89
N ARG A 459 22.42 0.08 14.44
CA ARG A 459 21.25 -0.33 15.23
C ARG A 459 20.97 0.59 16.42
N ASP A 460 22.01 0.92 17.18
CA ASP A 460 21.89 1.80 18.35
C ASP A 460 21.82 3.29 17.97
N ARG A 461 22.20 3.64 16.73
CA ARG A 461 22.19 5.03 16.23
C ARG A 461 20.84 5.44 15.63
N VAL A 462 20.05 4.46 15.19
CA VAL A 462 18.72 4.68 14.59
C VAL A 462 17.65 3.78 15.22
N PRO A 463 17.56 3.67 16.56
CA PRO A 463 16.74 2.66 17.23
C PRO A 463 15.23 2.77 16.90
N ALA A 464 14.72 3.95 16.53
CA ALA A 464 13.30 4.13 16.24
C ALA A 464 12.81 3.36 15.00
N VAL A 465 13.72 3.00 14.08
CA VAL A 465 13.40 2.37 12.79
C VAL A 465 13.89 0.92 12.70
N VAL A 466 14.45 0.38 13.78
CA VAL A 466 14.98 -0.98 13.85
C VAL A 466 13.93 -1.87 14.50
N HIS A 467 13.52 -2.92 13.81
CA HIS A 467 12.62 -3.94 14.34
C HIS A 467 13.32 -4.77 15.43
N VAL A 468 12.52 -5.47 16.24
CA VAL A 468 13.01 -6.32 17.35
C VAL A 468 13.98 -7.42 16.92
N ASP A 469 13.95 -7.84 15.66
CA ASP A 469 14.83 -8.85 15.07
C ASP A 469 16.07 -8.26 14.36
N GLY A 470 16.28 -6.94 14.45
CA GLY A 470 17.39 -6.23 13.81
C GLY A 470 17.19 -5.95 12.32
N THR A 471 15.97 -6.13 11.79
CA THR A 471 15.60 -5.74 10.43
C THR A 471 14.94 -4.37 10.37
N ALA A 472 14.73 -3.85 9.16
CA ALA A 472 13.91 -2.68 8.91
C ALA A 472 13.25 -2.77 7.54
N ARG A 473 12.05 -2.22 7.39
CA ARG A 473 11.34 -2.11 6.11
C ARG A 473 11.61 -0.76 5.47
N ILE A 474 12.47 -0.71 4.46
CA ILE A 474 13.09 0.56 4.04
C ILE A 474 12.40 1.21 2.84
N GLN A 475 12.56 2.53 2.74
CA GLN A 475 12.36 3.28 1.51
C GLN A 475 13.68 3.91 1.04
N THR A 476 14.12 3.58 -0.17
CA THR A 476 15.17 4.33 -0.87
C THR A 476 14.57 5.50 -1.64
N VAL A 477 15.17 6.69 -1.52
CA VAL A 477 14.78 7.92 -2.22
C VAL A 477 15.78 8.21 -3.32
N ASP A 478 15.27 8.29 -4.54
CA ASP A 478 16.02 8.79 -5.70
C ASP A 478 16.03 10.33 -5.68
N ALA A 479 17.21 10.92 -5.78
CA ALA A 479 17.39 12.37 -5.70
C ALA A 479 16.85 13.13 -6.91
N ASP A 480 16.81 12.50 -8.08
CA ASP A 480 16.27 13.10 -9.30
C ASP A 480 14.74 13.04 -9.29
N ALA A 481 14.17 11.96 -8.75
CA ALA A 481 12.72 11.81 -8.63
C ALA A 481 12.10 12.68 -7.53
N GLN A 482 12.80 12.88 -6.41
CA GLN A 482 12.29 13.61 -5.24
C GLN A 482 13.32 14.62 -4.69
N PRO A 483 13.67 15.67 -5.46
CA PRO A 483 14.82 16.53 -5.15
C PRO A 483 14.70 17.28 -3.82
N ARG A 484 13.50 17.77 -3.47
CA ARG A 484 13.27 18.50 -2.21
C ARG A 484 13.40 17.58 -0.99
N LEU A 485 12.85 16.37 -1.08
CA LEU A 485 12.96 15.36 -0.02
C LEU A 485 14.41 14.89 0.12
N ALA A 486 15.08 14.62 -1.00
CA ALA A 486 16.49 14.23 -1.00
C ALA A 486 17.38 15.33 -0.40
N ALA A 487 17.15 16.60 -0.72
CA ALA A 487 17.85 17.72 -0.10
C ALA A 487 17.61 17.78 1.42
N THR A 488 16.39 17.48 1.89
CA THR A 488 16.08 17.40 3.33
C THR A 488 16.85 16.28 4.01
N LEU A 489 16.92 15.10 3.39
CA LEU A 489 17.70 13.95 3.89
C LEU A 489 19.19 14.28 3.98
N ARG A 490 19.77 14.91 2.95
CA ARG A 490 21.18 15.36 2.98
C ARG A 490 21.43 16.37 4.08
N ALA A 491 20.58 17.40 4.17
CA ALA A 491 20.71 18.42 5.20
C ALA A 491 20.57 17.84 6.62
N PHE A 492 19.70 16.84 6.82
CA PHE A 492 19.55 16.14 8.09
C PHE A 492 20.79 15.32 8.44
N ARG A 493 21.34 14.58 7.47
CA ARG A 493 22.61 13.84 7.61
C ARG A 493 23.76 14.77 7.98
N ASP A 494 23.87 15.93 7.33
CA ASP A 494 24.92 16.90 7.62
C ASP A 494 24.81 17.50 9.03
N LEU A 495 23.60 17.59 9.59
CA LEU A 495 23.35 18.13 10.92
C LEU A 495 23.55 17.10 12.04
N THR A 496 23.20 15.83 11.79
CA THR A 496 23.09 14.80 12.84
C THR A 496 24.10 13.66 12.68
N GLY A 497 24.70 13.53 11.50
CA GLY A 497 25.49 12.36 11.10
C GLY A 497 24.65 11.09 10.86
N LEU A 498 23.31 11.20 10.81
CA LEU A 498 22.39 10.08 10.58
C LEU A 498 21.86 10.11 9.13
N PRO A 499 22.06 9.04 8.34
CA PRO A 499 21.71 9.00 6.91
C PRO A 499 20.24 8.62 6.64
N VAL A 500 19.43 8.48 7.69
CA VAL A 500 18.01 8.08 7.56
C VAL A 500 17.09 9.04 8.31
N VAL A 501 15.81 9.05 7.94
CA VAL A 501 14.73 9.71 8.68
C VAL A 501 13.59 8.72 8.85
N VAL A 502 12.84 8.79 9.94
CA VAL A 502 11.63 7.96 10.12
C VAL A 502 10.59 8.39 9.09
N ASN A 503 9.91 7.45 8.45
CA ASN A 503 8.73 7.68 7.62
C ASN A 503 7.56 6.78 8.07
N THR A 504 6.40 7.39 8.26
CA THR A 504 5.11 6.71 8.40
C THR A 504 4.02 7.50 7.70
N SER A 505 2.86 6.90 7.43
CA SER A 505 1.78 7.59 6.71
C SER A 505 1.24 8.80 7.44
N LEU A 506 0.95 9.86 6.69
CA LEU A 506 0.28 11.06 7.18
C LEU A 506 -1.22 10.79 7.35
N ASN A 507 -1.58 10.24 8.50
CA ASN A 507 -2.96 10.01 8.93
C ASN A 507 -3.05 9.87 10.46
N THR A 508 -4.27 9.89 10.96
CA THR A 508 -4.63 9.61 12.35
C THR A 508 -5.50 8.35 12.44
N ALA A 509 -5.83 7.91 13.66
CA ALA A 509 -6.54 6.67 13.93
C ALA A 509 -7.82 6.52 13.07
N GLY A 510 -7.93 5.40 12.37
CA GLY A 510 -9.11 5.06 11.55
C GLY A 510 -9.30 5.91 10.28
N ARG A 511 -8.42 6.86 9.97
CA ARG A 511 -8.52 7.72 8.78
C ARG A 511 -7.59 7.22 7.64
N PRO A 512 -8.02 7.32 6.38
CA PRO A 512 -7.13 7.13 5.23
C PRO A 512 -5.96 8.13 5.25
N MET A 513 -4.91 7.84 4.48
CA MET A 513 -3.84 8.81 4.22
C MET A 513 -4.43 10.14 3.75
N VAL A 514 -3.92 11.25 4.29
CA VAL A 514 -4.23 12.61 3.87
C VAL A 514 -4.05 12.72 2.36
N ASP A 515 -5.01 13.35 1.68
CA ASP A 515 -4.93 13.58 0.24
C ASP A 515 -5.20 15.04 -0.09
N ASP A 516 -6.24 15.68 0.44
CA ASP A 516 -6.53 17.11 0.20
C ASP A 516 -5.72 18.05 1.12
N PRO A 517 -5.35 19.28 0.71
CA PRO A 517 -4.76 20.26 1.62
C PRO A 517 -5.63 20.52 2.86
N ARG A 518 -6.96 20.45 2.74
CA ARG A 518 -7.86 20.48 3.89
C ARG A 518 -7.58 19.33 4.86
N ASP A 519 -7.40 18.10 4.38
CA ASP A 519 -7.10 16.94 5.24
C ASP A 519 -5.79 17.16 6.01
N ALA A 520 -4.77 17.74 5.36
CA ALA A 520 -3.49 18.05 5.99
C ALA A 520 -3.64 19.09 7.12
N LEU A 521 -4.45 20.13 6.88
CA LEU A 521 -4.74 21.17 7.87
C LEU A 521 -5.58 20.63 9.02
N GLU A 522 -6.56 19.77 8.76
CA GLU A 522 -7.36 19.10 9.80
C GLU A 522 -6.48 18.24 10.69
N LEU A 523 -5.63 17.39 10.10
CA LEU A 523 -4.68 16.56 10.85
C LEU A 523 -3.73 17.44 11.67
N PHE A 524 -3.15 18.47 11.07
CA PHE A 524 -2.26 19.38 11.77
C PHE A 524 -2.99 20.13 12.89
N GLY A 525 -4.25 20.50 12.72
CA GLY A 525 -5.05 21.11 13.78
C GLY A 525 -5.29 20.17 14.97
N SER A 526 -5.48 18.87 14.72
CA SER A 526 -5.94 17.90 15.73
C SER A 526 -4.86 17.01 16.35
N ALA A 527 -3.69 16.86 15.72
CA ALA A 527 -2.63 15.95 16.18
C ALA A 527 -1.41 16.73 16.71
N PRO A 528 -0.59 16.16 17.62
CA PRO A 528 0.59 16.83 18.17
C PRO A 528 1.79 16.79 17.20
N VAL A 529 1.64 17.46 16.05
CA VAL A 529 2.66 17.59 14.99
C VAL A 529 3.26 19.00 15.03
N ASP A 530 4.58 19.14 15.05
CA ASP A 530 5.24 20.41 15.30
C ASP A 530 5.31 21.32 14.07
N VAL A 531 5.53 20.71 12.91
CA VAL A 531 5.74 21.39 11.62
C VAL A 531 4.88 20.74 10.55
N LEU A 532 4.26 21.55 9.71
CA LEU A 532 3.59 21.12 8.49
C LEU A 532 4.28 21.75 7.28
N VAL A 533 4.77 20.91 6.39
CA VAL A 533 5.26 21.27 5.06
C VAL A 533 4.11 21.08 4.08
N VAL A 534 3.77 22.13 3.32
CA VAL A 534 2.76 22.11 2.27
C VAL A 534 3.39 22.67 1.00
N GLY A 535 3.90 21.79 0.14
CA GLY A 535 4.72 22.19 -0.99
C GLY A 535 5.93 23.02 -0.51
N PRO A 536 6.18 24.23 -1.06
CA PRO A 536 7.30 25.07 -0.65
C PRO A 536 7.02 25.85 0.66
N HIS A 537 5.85 25.66 1.27
CA HIS A 537 5.43 26.42 2.44
C HIS A 537 5.68 25.66 3.74
N LEU A 538 6.01 26.42 4.78
CA LEU A 538 6.28 25.92 6.12
C LEU A 538 5.31 26.54 7.11
N VAL A 539 4.59 25.70 7.85
CA VAL A 539 3.71 26.08 8.95
C VAL A 539 4.27 25.54 10.25
N ARG A 540 4.39 26.40 11.25
CA ARG A 540 4.90 26.03 12.59
C ARG A 540 3.77 26.07 13.60
N ARG A 541 3.58 24.98 14.35
CA ARG A 541 2.50 24.88 15.36
C ARG A 541 2.54 26.05 16.35
N ALA A 542 3.73 26.37 16.84
CA ALA A 542 3.93 27.45 17.80
C ALA A 542 3.44 28.82 17.29
N SER A 543 3.51 29.06 15.97
CA SER A 543 3.00 30.29 15.34
C SER A 543 1.49 30.23 15.11
N LEU A 544 0.97 29.06 14.72
CA LEU A 544 -0.46 28.86 14.49
C LEU A 544 -1.30 29.02 15.77
N PHE A 545 -0.81 28.50 16.90
CA PHE A 545 -1.51 28.56 18.20
C PHE A 545 -0.97 29.63 19.14
N ALA A 546 -0.13 30.55 18.65
CA ALA A 546 0.27 31.71 19.43
C ALA A 546 -0.97 32.55 19.76
N ALA A 547 -1.17 32.89 21.04
CA ALA A 547 -2.21 33.84 21.42
C ALA A 547 -1.99 35.16 20.66
N PRO A 548 -3.06 35.82 20.16
CA PRO A 548 -2.91 37.12 19.52
C PRO A 548 -2.21 38.05 20.52
N ARG A 549 -1.07 38.61 20.12
CA ARG A 549 -0.45 39.70 20.88
C ARG A 549 -1.48 40.82 20.92
N LEU A 550 -2.17 40.98 22.05
CA LEU A 550 -2.95 42.19 22.34
C LEU A 550 -2.03 43.37 22.03
N ARG A 551 -2.42 44.20 21.06
CA ARG A 551 -1.70 45.45 20.80
C ARG A 551 -1.71 46.22 22.12
N ALA A 552 -0.53 46.62 22.59
CA ALA A 552 -0.40 47.45 23.78
C ALA A 552 -1.29 48.70 23.62
N GLY A 553 -2.48 48.69 24.22
CA GLY A 553 -3.47 49.78 24.10
C GLY A 553 -4.94 49.36 24.01
N GLU A 554 -5.29 48.14 23.59
CA GLU A 554 -6.70 47.72 23.51
C GLU A 554 -7.16 47.09 24.83
N ARG A 555 -7.89 47.88 25.63
CA ARG A 555 -8.61 47.37 26.81
C ARG A 555 -9.80 46.55 26.34
N VAL A 556 -9.93 45.34 26.88
CA VAL A 556 -11.13 44.51 26.76
C VAL A 556 -12.31 45.29 27.38
N PRO A 557 -13.45 45.46 26.68
CA PRO A 557 -14.64 46.06 27.28
C PRO A 557 -15.17 45.13 28.39
N SER A 558 -15.47 45.71 29.54
CA SER A 558 -16.02 45.05 30.73
C SER A 558 -17.38 44.42 30.50
#